data_AF-A0A7W1XA08-F1
#
_entry.id   AF-A0A7W1XA08-F1
#
_cell.length_a   1.000
_cell.length_b   1.000
_cell.length_c   1.000
_cell.angle_alpha   90.00
_cell.angle_beta   90.00
_cell.angle_gamma   90.00
#
_symmetry.space_group_name_H-M   'P 1'
#
loop_
_entity.id
_entity.type
_entity.pdbx_description
1 polymer ?
#
loop_
_entity_poly.entity_id
_entity_poly.type
_entity_poly.pdbx_seq_one_letter_code
_entity_poly.pdbx_strand_id
1 'polypeptide(L)'
;MKMGDIIPALKKMNVSLKHEKPGDMTNGQLHAVFRIVGEILGDQPTVTIEDEEAWMKYKNNFLTRRVLHAWAKARFKIYLNSTSATEKTEIMAELFEQIKPVLFKCFIEEYGVEGLPLNPLTFRAFVWNQAYIARKFHCYKDEQYWNEMIDMIDTLKEECFADRWKNIY
;
A
#
# COMPACT_ATOMS: atom_id res chain seq x y z
N MET A 1 9.22 0.23 20.13
CA MET A 1 7.98 -0.36 20.69
C MET A 1 7.98 -1.85 20.37
N LYS A 2 7.62 -2.74 21.31
CA LYS A 2 7.60 -4.19 21.04
C LYS A 2 6.24 -4.56 20.43
N MET A 3 6.17 -5.58 19.57
CA MET A 3 4.90 -6.08 18.98
C MET A 3 3.78 -6.35 20.00
N GLY A 4 4.13 -6.55 21.28
CA GLY A 4 3.17 -6.70 22.38
C GLY A 4 2.30 -5.46 22.67
N ASP A 5 2.69 -4.27 22.21
CA ASP A 5 1.99 -3.00 22.50
C ASP A 5 0.84 -2.72 21.49
N ILE A 6 0.77 -3.44 20.37
CA ILE A 6 -0.27 -3.28 19.35
C ILE A 6 -1.57 -4.01 19.77
N ILE A 7 -1.45 -5.11 20.51
CA ILE A 7 -2.56 -5.98 20.94
C ILE A 7 -3.56 -5.29 21.88
N PRO A 8 -3.14 -4.45 22.86
CA PRO A 8 -4.06 -3.74 23.74
C PRO A 8 -4.92 -2.68 23.03
N ALA A 9 -4.40 -2.02 21.99
CA ALA A 9 -5.15 -1.02 21.22
C ALA A 9 -6.31 -1.66 20.43
N LEU A 10 -6.07 -2.86 19.88
CA LEU A 10 -7.07 -3.64 19.13
C LEU A 10 -8.22 -4.14 20.02
N LYS A 11 -7.93 -4.51 21.28
CA LYS A 11 -8.96 -4.91 22.26
C LYS A 11 -9.89 -3.77 22.65
N LYS A 12 -9.40 -2.52 22.70
CA LYS A 12 -10.23 -1.34 23.01
C LYS A 12 -11.26 -1.02 21.92
N MET A 13 -11.04 -1.47 20.68
CA MET A 13 -11.94 -1.24 19.55
C MET A 13 -12.96 -2.38 19.31
N ASN A 14 -13.10 -3.32 20.25
CA ASN A 14 -14.02 -4.46 20.13
C ASN A 14 -13.76 -5.36 18.90
N VAL A 15 -12.53 -5.35 18.35
CA VAL A 15 -12.14 -6.25 17.27
C VAL A 15 -11.73 -7.57 17.91
N SER A 16 -12.59 -8.58 17.82
CA SER A 16 -12.20 -9.96 18.12
C SER A 16 -11.25 -10.43 17.03
N LEU A 17 -9.94 -10.30 17.26
CA LEU A 17 -8.93 -10.96 16.45
C LEU A 17 -8.94 -12.45 16.81
N LYS A 18 -9.72 -13.22 16.06
CA LYS A 18 -9.75 -14.69 16.17
C LYS A 18 -8.51 -15.37 15.57
N HIS A 19 -7.66 -14.62 14.86
CA HIS A 19 -6.63 -15.16 13.99
C HIS A 19 -5.23 -14.71 14.44
N GLU A 20 -4.32 -15.67 14.66
CA GLU A 20 -2.96 -15.45 15.15
C GLU A 20 -1.98 -15.01 14.03
N LYS A 21 -2.33 -15.24 12.76
CA LYS A 21 -1.48 -14.91 11.60
C LYS A 21 -2.16 -13.87 10.70
N PRO A 22 -1.40 -12.90 10.12
CA PRO A 22 -1.97 -11.88 9.23
C PRO A 22 -2.71 -12.44 8.02
N GLY A 23 -2.29 -13.61 7.50
CA GLY A 23 -2.93 -14.26 6.35
C GLY A 23 -4.30 -14.85 6.63
N ASP A 24 -4.68 -15.00 7.90
CA ASP A 24 -5.98 -15.55 8.32
C ASP A 24 -6.97 -14.43 8.69
N MET A 25 -6.56 -13.16 8.65
CA MET A 25 -7.40 -12.03 8.99
C MET A 25 -8.33 -11.65 7.82
N THR A 26 -9.57 -11.29 8.12
CA THR A 26 -10.48 -10.74 7.10
C THR A 26 -9.99 -9.36 6.64
N ASN A 27 -10.33 -8.96 5.40
CA ASN A 27 -9.97 -7.63 4.88
C ASN A 27 -10.40 -6.48 5.81
N GLY A 28 -11.57 -6.60 6.45
CA GLY A 28 -12.03 -5.63 7.43
C GLY A 28 -11.17 -5.56 8.69
N GLN A 29 -10.63 -6.69 9.16
CA GLN A 29 -9.71 -6.74 10.30
C GLN A 29 -8.35 -6.17 9.94
N LEU A 30 -7.82 -6.50 8.75
CA LEU A 30 -6.57 -5.94 8.25
C LEU A 30 -6.65 -4.43 8.10
N HIS A 31 -7.75 -3.94 7.51
CA HIS A 31 -8.01 -2.51 7.40
C HIS A 31 -8.03 -1.81 8.77
N ALA A 32 -8.65 -2.42 9.78
CA ALA A 32 -8.65 -1.90 11.14
C ALA A 32 -7.24 -1.86 11.74
N VAL A 33 -6.42 -2.90 11.56
CA VAL A 33 -5.03 -2.94 12.02
C VAL A 33 -4.19 -1.85 11.36
N PHE A 34 -4.23 -1.72 10.04
CA PHE A 34 -3.48 -0.67 9.34
C PHE A 34 -3.93 0.74 9.74
N ARG A 35 -5.24 0.94 9.96
CA ARG A 35 -5.76 2.22 10.45
C ARG A 35 -5.20 2.54 11.84
N ILE A 36 -5.25 1.59 12.78
CA ILE A 36 -4.72 1.77 14.14
C ILE A 36 -3.21 2.03 14.10
N VAL A 37 -2.46 1.28 13.31
CA VAL A 37 -1.02 1.52 13.12
C VAL A 37 -0.77 2.91 12.54
N GLY A 38 -1.60 3.35 11.59
CA GLY A 38 -1.50 4.69 10.98
C GLY A 38 -1.90 5.85 11.89
N GLU A 39 -2.82 5.62 12.83
CA GLU A 39 -3.15 6.57 13.91
C GLU A 39 -1.97 6.65 14.90
N ILE A 40 -1.47 5.50 15.38
CA ILE A 40 -0.33 5.45 16.31
C ILE A 40 0.94 6.08 15.73
N LEU A 41 1.26 5.79 14.47
CA LEU A 41 2.46 6.30 13.80
C LEU A 41 2.28 7.70 13.23
N GLY A 42 1.04 8.13 12.96
CA GLY A 42 0.70 9.48 12.51
C GLY A 42 0.73 10.50 13.64
N ASP A 43 0.43 10.06 14.86
CA ASP A 43 0.39 10.91 16.06
C ASP A 43 1.77 11.11 16.72
N GLN A 44 2.86 10.58 16.16
CA GLN A 44 4.21 10.89 16.64
C GLN A 44 4.72 12.18 15.98
N PRO A 45 4.77 13.32 16.70
CA PRO A 45 5.15 14.60 16.13
C PRO A 45 6.65 14.70 15.81
N THR A 46 7.46 13.72 16.22
CA THR A 46 8.92 13.77 16.13
C THR A 46 9.42 12.90 14.99
N VAL A 47 10.19 13.51 14.08
CA VAL A 47 10.95 12.79 13.05
C VAL A 47 12.14 12.11 13.73
N THR A 48 12.26 10.80 13.53
CA THR A 48 13.38 9.97 14.03
C THR A 48 14.47 9.84 12.96
N ILE A 49 15.66 9.35 13.35
CA ILE A 49 16.76 9.11 12.40
C ILE A 49 16.33 8.05 11.37
N GLU A 50 15.62 7.03 11.82
CA GLU A 50 15.07 5.96 10.98
C GLU A 50 14.08 6.51 9.94
N ASP A 51 13.30 7.54 10.30
CA ASP A 51 12.41 8.22 9.35
C ASP A 51 13.20 9.00 8.29
N GLU A 52 14.28 9.68 8.68
CA GLU A 52 15.13 10.42 7.75
C GLU A 52 15.83 9.48 6.75
N GLU A 53 16.31 8.33 7.22
CA GLU A 53 16.88 7.28 6.37
C GLU A 53 15.84 6.74 5.37
N ALA A 54 14.64 6.42 5.86
CA ALA A 54 13.53 5.97 5.02
C ALA A 54 13.14 7.03 3.98
N TRP A 55 13.11 8.31 4.36
CA TRP A 55 12.85 9.41 3.45
C TRP A 55 13.94 9.58 2.39
N MET A 56 15.21 9.47 2.79
CA MET A 56 16.33 9.56 1.85
C MET A 56 16.30 8.41 0.84
N LYS A 57 15.96 7.19 1.29
CA LYS A 57 15.73 6.05 0.39
C LYS A 57 14.56 6.32 -0.55
N TYR A 58 13.42 6.73 -0.01
CA TYR A 58 12.21 7.07 -0.76
C TYR A 58 12.47 8.10 -1.87
N LYS A 59 13.08 9.24 -1.52
CA LYS A 59 13.32 10.37 -2.42
C LYS A 59 14.28 10.01 -3.55
N ASN A 60 15.27 9.16 -3.26
CA ASN A 60 16.29 8.78 -4.23
C ASN A 60 15.87 7.56 -5.08
N ASN A 61 14.88 6.79 -4.66
CA ASN A 61 14.40 5.62 -5.38
C ASN A 61 13.84 6.00 -6.77
N PHE A 62 14.44 5.41 -7.81
CA PHE A 62 14.03 5.64 -9.21
C PHE A 62 12.70 4.95 -9.54
N LEU A 63 12.47 3.75 -9.01
CA LEU A 63 11.24 3.00 -9.23
C LEU A 63 10.04 3.69 -8.56
N THR A 64 10.19 4.18 -7.33
CA THR A 64 9.16 4.98 -6.64
C THR A 64 8.70 6.16 -7.51
N ARG A 65 9.65 6.94 -8.04
CA ARG A 65 9.35 8.06 -8.94
C ARG A 65 8.66 7.62 -10.23
N ARG A 66 9.06 6.47 -10.80
CA ARG A 66 8.41 5.91 -12.00
C ARG A 66 6.99 5.44 -11.72
N VAL A 67 6.72 4.83 -10.57
CA VAL A 67 5.36 4.43 -10.16
C VAL A 67 4.48 5.67 -10.07
N LEU A 68 4.91 6.69 -9.33
CA LEU A 68 4.15 7.94 -9.16
C LEU A 68 3.89 8.66 -10.48
N HIS A 69 4.88 8.69 -11.38
CA HIS A 69 4.73 9.27 -12.72
C HIS A 69 3.73 8.49 -13.58
N ALA A 70 3.79 7.15 -13.54
CA ALA A 70 2.85 6.30 -14.26
C ALA A 70 1.42 6.52 -13.71
N TRP A 71 1.26 6.55 -12.39
CA TRP A 71 -0.02 6.85 -11.74
C TRP A 71 -0.56 8.22 -12.14
N ALA A 72 0.27 9.27 -12.08
CA ALA A 72 -0.12 10.64 -12.42
C ALA A 72 -0.70 10.78 -13.84
N LYS A 73 -0.15 10.02 -14.80
CA LYS A 73 -0.65 10.02 -16.18
C LYS A 73 -1.97 9.28 -16.34
N ALA A 74 -2.19 8.25 -15.54
CA ALA A 74 -3.27 7.29 -15.76
C ALA A 74 -4.51 7.58 -14.90
N ARG A 75 -4.32 8.14 -13.70
CA ARG A 75 -5.38 8.40 -12.70
C ARG A 75 -6.58 9.21 -13.21
N PHE A 76 -6.38 10.10 -14.19
CA PHE A 76 -7.46 10.92 -14.74
C PHE A 76 -8.54 10.07 -15.43
N LYS A 77 -8.20 8.89 -15.93
CA LYS A 77 -9.17 7.96 -16.53
C LYS A 77 -10.27 7.56 -15.54
N ILE A 78 -9.94 7.46 -14.24
CA ILE A 78 -10.90 7.12 -13.18
C ILE A 78 -11.96 8.23 -13.06
N TYR A 79 -11.52 9.49 -12.98
CA TYR A 79 -12.41 10.62 -12.74
C TYR A 79 -13.23 11.03 -13.97
N LEU A 80 -12.70 10.81 -15.17
CA LEU A 80 -13.35 11.24 -16.42
C LEU A 80 -14.40 10.26 -16.95
N ASN A 81 -14.30 8.96 -16.60
CA ASN A 81 -15.10 7.92 -17.25
C ASN A 81 -15.96 7.09 -16.29
N SER A 82 -15.84 7.24 -14.97
CA SER A 82 -16.62 6.41 -14.04
C SER A 82 -18.00 7.00 -13.77
N THR A 83 -19.02 6.43 -14.41
CA THR A 83 -20.43 6.71 -14.13
C THR A 83 -21.07 5.66 -13.21
N SER A 84 -20.49 4.45 -13.15
CA SER A 84 -20.96 3.35 -12.31
C SER A 84 -19.81 2.66 -11.55
N ALA A 85 -20.15 1.94 -10.47
CA ALA A 85 -19.18 1.21 -9.65
C ALA A 85 -18.46 0.08 -10.43
N THR A 86 -19.18 -0.56 -11.37
CA THR A 86 -18.62 -1.61 -12.24
C THR A 86 -17.59 -1.03 -13.19
N GLU A 87 -17.92 0.05 -13.90
CA GLU A 87 -16.97 0.75 -14.80
C GLU A 87 -15.73 1.25 -14.04
N LYS A 88 -15.92 1.79 -12.83
CA LYS A 88 -14.80 2.18 -11.97
C LYS A 88 -13.87 1.00 -11.67
N THR A 89 -14.44 -0.18 -11.37
CA THR A 89 -13.65 -1.39 -11.08
C THR A 89 -12.87 -1.85 -12.30
N GLU A 90 -13.48 -1.82 -13.49
CA GLU A 90 -12.83 -2.18 -14.75
C GLU A 90 -11.68 -1.22 -15.10
N ILE A 91 -11.89 0.10 -14.96
CA ILE A 91 -10.84 1.10 -15.16
C ILE A 91 -9.69 0.89 -14.16
N MET A 92 -9.99 0.63 -12.88
CA MET A 92 -8.98 0.32 -11.87
C MET A 92 -8.17 -0.92 -12.22
N ALA A 93 -8.80 -1.96 -12.78
CA ALA A 93 -8.10 -3.18 -13.22
C ALA A 93 -7.17 -2.90 -14.41
N GLU A 94 -7.63 -2.14 -15.41
CA GLU A 94 -6.81 -1.73 -16.56
C GLU A 94 -5.59 -0.90 -16.12
N LEU A 95 -5.80 0.02 -15.18
CA LEU A 95 -4.74 0.86 -14.63
C LEU A 95 -3.75 0.04 -13.80
N PHE A 96 -4.24 -0.91 -13.02
CA PHE A 96 -3.39 -1.80 -12.25
C PHE A 96 -2.47 -2.59 -13.17
N GLU A 97 -2.98 -3.21 -14.24
CA GLU A 97 -2.14 -3.97 -15.18
C GLU A 97 -1.06 -3.11 -15.86
N GLN A 98 -1.31 -1.81 -16.07
CA GLN A 98 -0.30 -0.88 -16.62
C GLN A 98 0.83 -0.59 -15.62
N ILE A 99 0.52 -0.50 -14.33
CA ILE A 99 1.46 -0.04 -13.28
C ILE A 99 2.09 -1.23 -12.53
N LYS A 100 1.40 -2.37 -12.51
CA LYS A 100 1.80 -3.62 -11.88
C LYS A 100 3.27 -4.00 -12.16
N PRO A 101 3.80 -3.96 -13.40
CA PRO A 101 5.20 -4.32 -13.64
C PRO A 101 6.23 -3.43 -12.90
N VAL A 102 5.97 -2.12 -12.81
CA VAL A 102 6.89 -1.19 -12.13
C VAL A 102 6.67 -1.21 -10.61
N LEU A 103 5.43 -1.35 -10.17
CA LEU A 103 5.09 -1.48 -8.75
C LEU A 103 5.70 -2.76 -8.15
N PHE A 104 5.63 -3.88 -8.88
CA PHE A 104 6.21 -5.15 -8.46
C PHE A 104 7.72 -5.09 -8.38
N LYS A 105 8.39 -4.49 -9.38
CA LYS A 105 9.85 -4.27 -9.31
C LYS A 105 10.23 -3.40 -8.12
N CYS A 106 9.45 -2.34 -7.86
CA CYS A 106 9.68 -1.46 -6.71
C CYS A 106 9.55 -2.21 -5.39
N PHE A 107 8.53 -3.08 -5.27
CA PHE A 107 8.33 -3.94 -4.10
C PHE A 107 9.50 -4.90 -3.88
N ILE A 108 9.96 -5.57 -4.95
CA ILE A 108 11.06 -6.53 -4.88
C ILE A 108 12.38 -5.84 -4.50
N GLU A 109 12.68 -4.66 -5.06
CA GLU A 109 13.88 -3.89 -4.70
C GLU A 109 13.85 -3.45 -3.23
N GLU A 110 12.67 -3.09 -2.71
CA GLU A 110 12.52 -2.60 -1.34
C GLU A 110 12.72 -3.69 -0.29
N TYR A 111 12.14 -4.88 -0.52
CA TYR A 111 12.14 -5.97 0.46
C TYR A 111 13.19 -7.04 0.19
N GLY A 112 13.69 -7.18 -1.04
CA GLY A 112 14.78 -8.10 -1.39
C GLY A 112 14.48 -9.59 -1.22
N VAL A 113 13.20 -9.99 -1.15
CA VAL A 113 12.84 -11.35 -0.72
C VAL A 113 12.38 -12.25 -1.86
N GLU A 114 13.19 -13.25 -2.16
CA GLU A 114 12.71 -14.54 -2.67
C GLU A 114 11.84 -15.20 -1.57
N GLY A 115 10.54 -15.37 -1.82
CA GLY A 115 9.65 -16.16 -0.95
C GLY A 115 8.59 -15.40 -0.15
N LEU A 116 8.50 -14.07 -0.25
CA LEU A 116 7.33 -13.33 0.26
C LEU A 116 6.14 -13.56 -0.69
N PRO A 117 5.00 -14.10 -0.22
CA PRO A 117 3.83 -14.29 -1.07
C PRO A 117 3.32 -12.93 -1.53
N LEU A 118 3.41 -12.68 -2.83
CA LEU A 118 2.85 -11.49 -3.47
C LEU A 118 1.34 -11.61 -3.51
N ASN A 119 0.67 -11.00 -2.55
CA ASN A 119 -0.78 -10.96 -2.44
C ASN A 119 -1.26 -9.50 -2.25
N PRO A 120 -2.58 -9.24 -2.34
CA PRO A 120 -3.11 -7.88 -2.18
C PRO A 120 -2.68 -7.25 -0.86
N LEU A 121 -2.63 -8.03 0.22
CA LEU A 121 -2.23 -7.56 1.55
C LEU A 121 -0.77 -7.07 1.57
N THR A 122 0.18 -7.80 1.00
CA THR A 122 1.58 -7.37 0.96
C THR A 122 1.77 -6.12 0.12
N PHE A 123 1.06 -6.01 -1.01
CA PHE A 123 1.10 -4.80 -1.84
C PHE A 123 0.48 -3.60 -1.12
N ARG A 124 -0.66 -3.82 -0.47
CA ARG A 124 -1.32 -2.79 0.33
C ARG A 124 -0.41 -2.27 1.43
N ALA A 125 0.26 -3.16 2.17
CA ALA A 125 1.20 -2.80 3.22
C ALA A 125 2.39 -1.98 2.68
N PHE A 126 2.93 -2.38 1.54
CA PHE A 126 4.00 -1.66 0.86
C PHE A 126 3.55 -0.24 0.47
N VAL A 127 2.44 -0.12 -0.26
CA VAL A 127 1.92 1.17 -0.72
C VAL A 127 1.57 2.08 0.46
N TRP A 128 0.99 1.51 1.52
CA TRP A 128 0.70 2.21 2.75
C TRP A 128 1.97 2.79 3.42
N ASN A 129 3.07 2.03 3.42
CA ASN A 129 4.34 2.53 3.94
C ASN A 129 4.87 3.72 3.12
N GLN A 130 4.73 3.67 1.79
CA GLN A 130 5.10 4.81 0.92
C GLN A 130 4.24 6.05 1.21
N ALA A 131 2.93 5.87 1.40
CA ALA A 131 2.01 6.94 1.78
C ALA A 131 2.40 7.54 3.15
N TYR A 132 2.74 6.70 4.12
CA TYR A 132 3.17 7.12 5.45
C TYR A 132 4.43 7.99 5.40
N ILE A 133 5.46 7.56 4.67
CA ILE A 133 6.70 8.32 4.48
C ILE A 133 6.39 9.68 3.83
N ALA A 134 5.61 9.70 2.76
CA ALA A 134 5.24 10.94 2.08
C ALA A 134 4.49 11.91 3.01
N ARG A 135 3.53 11.41 3.80
CA ARG A 135 2.79 12.19 4.80
C ARG A 135 3.70 12.80 5.85
N LYS A 136 4.60 11.99 6.44
CA LYS A 136 5.49 12.41 7.53
C LYS A 136 6.45 13.52 7.13
N PHE A 137 6.82 13.56 5.84
CA PHE A 137 7.69 14.58 5.27
C PHE A 137 6.94 15.64 4.44
N HIS A 138 5.62 15.77 4.65
CA HIS A 138 4.76 16.79 4.04
C HIS A 138 4.75 16.80 2.49
N CYS A 139 4.98 15.64 1.87
CA CYS A 139 4.87 15.45 0.43
C CYS A 139 3.42 15.06 0.06
N TYR A 140 2.48 15.99 0.26
CA TYR A 140 1.04 15.72 0.17
C TYR A 140 0.60 15.19 -1.21
N LYS A 141 1.28 15.61 -2.28
CA LYS A 141 0.98 15.13 -3.63
C LYS A 141 1.29 13.65 -3.79
N ASP A 142 2.44 13.22 -3.30
CA ASP A 142 2.85 11.83 -3.34
C ASP A 142 1.96 10.99 -2.42
N GLU A 143 1.70 11.49 -1.20
CA GLU A 143 0.75 10.87 -0.26
C GLU A 143 -0.61 10.61 -0.92
N GLN A 144 -1.17 11.62 -1.59
CA GLN A 144 -2.43 11.49 -2.31
C GLN A 144 -2.36 10.37 -3.36
N TYR A 145 -1.29 10.32 -4.16
CA TYR A 145 -1.15 9.32 -5.22
C TYR A 145 -1.05 7.91 -4.65
N TRP A 146 -0.32 7.74 -3.54
CA TRP A 146 -0.25 6.46 -2.86
C TRP A 146 -1.59 6.04 -2.26
N ASN A 147 -2.33 6.96 -1.64
CA ASN A 147 -3.66 6.68 -1.09
C ASN A 147 -4.64 6.22 -2.18
N GLU A 148 -4.62 6.84 -3.37
CA GLU A 148 -5.45 6.40 -4.49
C GLU A 148 -5.05 5.00 -5.01
N MET A 149 -3.77 4.65 -4.93
CA MET A 149 -3.31 3.29 -5.23
C MET A 149 -3.74 2.28 -4.16
N ILE A 150 -3.88 2.67 -2.89
CA ILE A 150 -4.51 1.84 -1.85
C ILE A 150 -5.97 1.58 -2.21
N ASP A 151 -6.72 2.63 -2.60
CA ASP A 151 -8.12 2.47 -3.02
C ASP A 151 -8.25 1.53 -4.23
N MET A 152 -7.32 1.62 -5.19
CA MET A 152 -7.25 0.69 -6.31
C MET A 152 -7.04 -0.75 -5.82
N ILE A 153 -6.05 -0.99 -4.96
CA ILE A 153 -5.75 -2.34 -4.42
C ILE A 153 -6.96 -2.90 -3.66
N ASP A 154 -7.62 -2.09 -2.84
CA ASP A 154 -8.78 -2.48 -2.03
C ASP A 154 -10.03 -2.74 -2.90
N THR A 155 -10.09 -2.19 -4.12
CA THR A 155 -11.19 -2.40 -5.08
C THR A 155 -11.01 -3.68 -5.92
N LEU A 156 -9.78 -4.11 -6.14
CA LEU A 156 -9.47 -5.22 -7.04
C LEU A 156 -9.67 -6.59 -6.38
N LYS A 157 -10.07 -7.58 -7.19
CA LYS A 157 -10.13 -8.98 -6.76
C LYS A 157 -8.73 -9.55 -6.60
N GLU A 158 -8.55 -10.52 -5.70
CA GLU A 158 -7.25 -11.16 -5.46
C GLU A 158 -6.64 -11.77 -6.73
N GLU A 159 -7.50 -12.27 -7.63
CA GLU A 159 -7.13 -12.83 -8.94
C GLU A 159 -6.33 -11.84 -9.80
N CYS A 160 -6.56 -10.52 -9.67
CA CYS A 160 -5.79 -9.51 -10.39
C CYS A 160 -4.30 -9.52 -9.98
N PHE A 161 -4.00 -9.99 -8.77
CA PHE A 161 -2.64 -10.13 -8.24
C PHE A 161 -2.05 -11.50 -8.54
N ALA A 162 -2.89 -12.46 -8.94
CA ALA A 162 -2.49 -13.81 -9.31
C ALA A 162 -2.09 -13.85 -10.80
N ASP A 163 -0.84 -13.51 -11.14
CA ASP A 163 -0.29 -14.07 -12.37
C ASP A 163 1.25 -14.18 -12.43
N ARG A 164 1.64 -15.12 -13.30
CA ARG A 164 2.84 -15.97 -13.30
C ARG A 164 4.20 -15.26 -13.31
N TRP A 165 5.05 -15.67 -12.37
CA TRP A 165 6.49 -15.40 -12.21
C TRP A 165 7.39 -15.67 -13.44
N LYS A 166 6.85 -16.06 -14.60
CA LYS A 166 7.67 -16.63 -15.69
C LYS A 166 8.43 -15.64 -16.57
N ASN A 167 8.20 -14.32 -16.48
CA ASN A 167 8.76 -13.36 -17.45
C ASN A 167 9.43 -12.11 -16.83
N ILE A 168 9.85 -12.12 -15.56
CA ILE A 168 10.53 -10.96 -14.93
C ILE A 168 12.07 -11.14 -14.84
N TYR A 169 12.60 -12.30 -15.28
CA TYR A 169 14.03 -12.54 -15.44
C TYR A 169 14.42 -12.62 -16.92
#